data_AF-X1N181-F1
#
_entry.id   AF-X1N181-F1
#
_cell.length_a   1.000
_cell.length_b   1.000
_cell.length_c   1.000
_cell.angle_alpha   90.00
_cell.angle_beta   90.00
_cell.angle_gamma   90.00
#
_symmetry.space_group_name_H-M   'P 1'
#
loop_
_entity.id
_entity.type
_entity.pdbx_description
1 polymer ?
#
loop_
_entity_poly.entity_id
_entity_poly.type
_entity_poly.pdbx_seq_one_letter_code
_entity_poly.pdbx_strand_id
1 'polypeptide(L)'
;MLRQGIRETSLLSKYPIGYRFAERGGIGDRVLRYCKADLALSTKYGAANGDTLHFMNTAVAAYAGDQDLTVVIGGPAPAVFDAGYVKDQFKDGYITIHTAIVQTCLKIKGNDKDDGTNVVLHLEEPLLLDTPLPTFVEIHENKYNSIVPMNAGGYQSVVVVPMVVVPINHHFWGQTWGECLCTAGFG
;
A
#
# COMPACT_ATOMS: atom_id res chain seq x y z
N MET A 1 -14.18 5.19 -33.19
CA MET A 1 -13.18 4.58 -32.29
C MET A 1 -13.82 3.39 -31.60
N LEU A 2 -13.20 2.20 -31.67
CA LEU A 2 -13.63 1.03 -30.90
C LEU A 2 -13.33 1.29 -29.42
N ARG A 3 -14.35 1.25 -28.56
CA ARG A 3 -14.20 1.39 -27.11
C ARG A 3 -13.36 0.22 -26.58
N GLN A 4 -12.44 0.49 -25.65
CA GLN A 4 -11.74 -0.56 -24.90
C GLN A 4 -12.59 -1.00 -23.71
N GLY A 5 -12.83 -2.29 -23.57
CA GLY A 5 -13.42 -2.88 -22.38
C GLY A 5 -12.47 -2.78 -21.17
N ILE A 6 -13.02 -2.76 -19.95
CA ILE A 6 -12.23 -2.64 -18.71
C ILE A 6 -11.27 -3.81 -18.44
N ARG A 7 -11.48 -4.96 -19.10
CA ARG A 7 -10.63 -6.16 -19.02
C ARG A 7 -9.81 -6.40 -20.29
N GLU A 8 -9.70 -5.40 -21.15
CA GLU A 8 -8.91 -5.50 -22.38
C GLU A 8 -7.60 -4.73 -22.24
N THR A 9 -6.59 -5.14 -23.01
CA THR A 9 -5.37 -4.36 -23.22
C THR A 9 -5.22 -4.00 -24.70
N SER A 10 -4.51 -2.91 -25.00
CA SER A 10 -4.24 -2.55 -26.40
C SER A 10 -2.88 -1.88 -26.58
N LEU A 11 -2.23 -2.17 -27.71
CA LEU A 11 -0.97 -1.53 -28.07
C LEU A 11 -1.16 -0.03 -28.38
N LEU A 12 -2.23 0.31 -29.11
CA LEU A 12 -2.59 1.69 -29.41
C LEU A 12 -3.50 2.27 -28.32
N SER A 13 -3.31 3.55 -28.01
CA SER A 13 -4.14 4.26 -27.06
C SER A 13 -5.56 4.48 -27.61
N LYS A 14 -6.58 4.14 -26.83
CA LYS A 14 -8.00 4.36 -27.15
C LYS A 14 -8.62 5.50 -26.34
N TYR A 15 -7.98 5.95 -25.27
CA TYR A 15 -8.38 7.08 -24.41
C TYR A 15 -7.16 7.87 -23.95
N PRO A 16 -7.29 9.15 -23.56
CA PRO A 16 -6.19 9.87 -22.92
C PRO A 16 -5.68 9.13 -21.67
N ILE A 17 -4.37 9.10 -21.45
CA ILE A 17 -3.80 8.56 -20.20
C ILE A 17 -4.30 9.40 -19.02
N GLY A 18 -4.69 8.73 -17.94
CA GLY A 18 -5.33 9.34 -16.78
C GLY A 18 -6.84 9.55 -16.92
N TYR A 19 -7.45 9.20 -18.06
CA TYR A 19 -8.90 9.31 -18.23
C TYR A 19 -9.64 8.55 -17.13
N ARG A 20 -10.58 9.22 -16.46
CA ARG A 20 -11.37 8.66 -15.37
C ARG A 20 -12.61 7.98 -15.92
N PHE A 21 -12.77 6.70 -15.59
CA PHE A 21 -14.02 5.97 -15.80
C PHE A 21 -14.56 5.53 -14.45
N ALA A 22 -15.71 6.04 -14.05
CA ALA A 22 -16.43 5.55 -12.88
C ALA A 22 -17.64 4.75 -13.36
N GLU A 23 -17.80 3.53 -12.84
CA GLU A 23 -18.98 2.73 -13.17
C GLU A 23 -20.23 3.44 -12.63
N ARG A 24 -21.33 3.44 -13.42
CA ARG A 24 -22.60 4.13 -13.11
C ARG A 24 -22.47 5.58 -12.60
N GLY A 25 -21.94 6.50 -13.42
CA GLY A 25 -22.12 7.95 -13.18
C GLY A 25 -21.54 8.48 -11.87
N GLY A 26 -20.56 7.78 -11.28
CA GLY A 26 -19.97 8.15 -9.98
C GLY A 26 -20.68 7.55 -8.75
N ILE A 27 -21.69 6.70 -8.96
CA ILE A 27 -22.41 5.96 -7.91
C ILE A 27 -21.98 4.48 -7.86
N GLY A 28 -21.30 3.97 -8.89
CA GLY A 28 -20.75 2.62 -8.86
C GLY A 28 -19.51 2.53 -7.96
N ASP A 29 -19.30 1.35 -7.39
CA ASP A 29 -18.26 1.12 -6.38
C ASP A 29 -16.85 1.38 -6.94
N ARG A 30 -16.63 1.15 -8.24
CA ARG A 30 -15.30 1.20 -8.85
C ARG A 30 -15.00 2.48 -9.64
N VAL A 31 -13.83 3.05 -9.38
CA VAL A 31 -13.24 4.13 -10.19
C VAL A 31 -11.99 3.61 -10.86
N LEU A 32 -11.88 3.79 -12.17
CA LEU A 32 -10.76 3.35 -12.98
C LEU A 32 -10.05 4.55 -13.64
N ARG A 33 -8.75 4.38 -13.88
CA ARG A 33 -7.93 5.28 -14.68
C ARG A 33 -7.35 4.52 -15.87
N TYR A 34 -7.35 5.16 -17.02
CA TYR A 34 -6.69 4.61 -18.20
C TYR A 34 -5.18 4.83 -18.10
N CYS A 35 -4.40 3.76 -18.24
CA CYS A 35 -2.98 3.72 -17.96
C CYS A 35 -2.20 3.14 -19.14
N LYS A 36 -0.88 3.35 -19.16
CA LYS A 36 0.08 2.65 -20.03
C LYS A 36 1.10 1.95 -19.14
N ALA A 37 1.34 0.66 -19.40
CA ALA A 37 2.34 -0.10 -18.68
C ALA A 37 3.74 0.14 -19.26
N ASP A 38 4.69 0.52 -18.41
CA ASP A 38 6.12 0.67 -18.74
C ASP A 38 6.93 -0.61 -18.48
N LEU A 39 6.34 -1.56 -17.74
CA LEU A 39 6.81 -2.93 -17.50
C LEU A 39 5.64 -3.91 -17.64
N ALA A 40 5.93 -5.21 -17.78
CA ALA A 40 4.87 -6.22 -17.78
C ALA A 40 4.24 -6.33 -16.39
N LEU A 41 2.91 -6.26 -16.31
CA LEU A 41 2.15 -6.31 -15.06
C LEU A 41 1.35 -7.62 -14.99
N SER A 42 1.49 -8.35 -13.89
CA SER A 42 0.61 -9.46 -13.56
C SER A 42 -0.75 -8.94 -13.11
N THR A 43 -1.82 -9.73 -13.26
CA THR A 43 -3.07 -9.45 -12.55
C THR A 43 -2.78 -9.41 -11.05
N LYS A 44 -3.24 -8.37 -10.36
CA LYS A 44 -3.05 -8.23 -8.91
C LYS A 44 -4.41 -8.37 -8.23
N TYR A 45 -4.57 -9.42 -7.43
CA TYR A 45 -5.70 -9.61 -6.54
C TYR A 45 -5.23 -9.25 -5.13
N GLY A 46 -5.45 -8.00 -4.71
CA GLY A 46 -4.88 -7.48 -3.45
C GLY A 46 -3.49 -6.86 -3.64
N ALA A 47 -3.16 -5.94 -2.73
CA ALA A 47 -2.03 -5.02 -2.83
C ALA A 47 -0.68 -5.76 -2.93
N ALA A 48 0.10 -5.43 -3.95
CA ALA A 48 1.53 -5.68 -3.97
C ALA A 48 2.19 -4.43 -4.58
N ASN A 49 2.53 -3.47 -3.72
CA ASN A 49 3.40 -2.32 -4.03
C ASN A 49 4.87 -2.73 -4.20
N GLY A 50 5.18 -4.03 -4.17
CA GLY A 50 6.55 -4.55 -4.20
C GLY A 50 7.28 -4.43 -2.86
N ASP A 51 6.65 -3.80 -1.86
CA ASP A 51 7.09 -3.79 -0.48
C ASP A 51 6.73 -5.11 0.19
N THR A 52 7.60 -5.56 1.09
CA THR A 52 7.34 -6.73 1.91
C THR A 52 6.55 -6.27 3.11
N LEU A 53 5.45 -6.95 3.45
CA LEU A 53 4.70 -6.60 4.65
C LEU A 53 5.56 -6.83 5.90
N HIS A 54 5.70 -5.79 6.72
CA HIS A 54 6.52 -5.82 7.93
C HIS A 54 5.65 -6.20 9.13
N PHE A 55 5.90 -7.39 9.69
CA PHE A 55 5.18 -7.91 10.83
C PHE A 55 6.01 -7.81 12.11
N MET A 56 5.48 -7.14 13.13
CA MET A 56 6.19 -6.93 14.39
C MET A 56 5.26 -7.08 15.59
N ASN A 57 5.83 -7.08 16.78
CA ASN A 57 5.10 -6.92 18.03
C ASN A 57 5.54 -5.62 18.70
N THR A 58 4.66 -5.03 19.50
CA THR A 58 5.05 -3.94 20.39
C THR A 58 6.12 -4.42 21.37
N ALA A 59 7.08 -3.54 21.64
CA ALA A 59 8.21 -3.76 22.56
C ALA A 59 8.00 -3.03 23.91
N VAL A 60 7.26 -1.92 23.87
CA VAL A 60 6.83 -1.15 25.04
C VAL A 60 5.32 -0.95 24.97
N ALA A 61 4.63 -1.08 26.10
CA ALA A 61 3.20 -0.76 26.16
C ALA A 61 3.01 0.74 25.93
N ALA A 62 2.07 1.09 25.07
CA ALA A 62 1.69 2.48 24.78
C ALA A 62 0.23 2.70 25.17
N TYR A 63 -0.13 3.93 25.50
CA TYR A 63 -1.46 4.28 25.99
C TYR A 63 -2.24 5.07 24.95
N ALA A 64 -3.57 5.05 25.07
CA ALA A 64 -4.43 5.93 24.27
C ALA A 64 -3.98 7.39 24.44
N GLY A 65 -3.83 8.10 23.32
CA GLY A 65 -3.29 9.46 23.29
C GLY A 65 -1.80 9.56 22.95
N ASP A 66 -1.02 8.48 23.11
CA ASP A 66 0.40 8.48 22.74
C ASP A 66 0.57 8.57 21.21
N GLN A 67 1.66 9.20 20.77
CA GLN A 67 2.03 9.29 19.35
C GLN A 67 3.30 8.51 19.01
N ASP A 68 3.91 7.85 19.99
CA ASP A 68 5.11 7.04 19.80
C ASP A 68 4.77 5.58 20.11
N LEU A 69 5.20 4.67 19.22
CA LEU A 69 5.02 3.24 19.38
C LEU A 69 6.36 2.53 19.16
N THR A 70 6.86 1.86 20.20
CA THR A 70 8.08 1.06 20.11
C THR A 70 7.74 -0.37 19.72
N VAL A 71 8.37 -0.88 18.66
CA VAL A 71 8.16 -2.25 18.14
C VAL A 71 9.48 -3.01 18.07
N VAL A 72 9.41 -4.34 18.20
CA VAL A 72 10.57 -5.22 18.17
C VAL A 72 10.99 -5.48 16.71
N ILE A 73 12.29 -5.41 16.44
CA ILE A 73 12.87 -5.86 15.18
C ILE A 73 12.85 -7.39 15.18
N GLY A 74 12.18 -7.96 14.18
CA GLY A 74 11.95 -9.40 14.12
C GLY A 74 10.72 -9.80 14.95
N GLY A 75 9.61 -10.07 14.27
CA GLY A 75 8.41 -10.62 14.89
C GLY A 75 8.53 -12.10 15.27
N PRO A 76 7.44 -12.76 15.72
CA PRO A 76 7.43 -14.18 16.05
C PRO A 76 7.32 -15.11 14.82
N ALA A 77 7.10 -14.57 13.61
CA ALA A 77 6.86 -15.35 12.39
C ALA A 77 8.17 -15.61 11.63
N PRO A 78 8.69 -16.85 11.60
CA PRO A 78 10.09 -17.19 11.25
C PRO A 78 10.52 -17.00 9.78
N ALA A 79 9.80 -16.23 8.96
CA ALA A 79 10.01 -16.21 7.51
C ALA A 79 10.25 -14.83 6.88
N VAL A 80 10.03 -13.72 7.59
CA VAL A 80 10.19 -12.37 7.03
C VAL A 80 10.66 -11.42 8.13
N PHE A 81 11.97 -11.34 8.32
CA PHE A 81 12.57 -10.37 9.23
C PHE A 81 13.55 -9.50 8.46
N ASP A 82 13.33 -8.20 8.55
CA ASP A 82 14.37 -7.25 8.23
C ASP A 82 15.43 -7.29 9.33
N ALA A 83 16.69 -7.28 8.92
CA ALA A 83 17.84 -7.34 9.84
C ALA A 83 18.08 -6.02 10.59
N GLY A 84 17.32 -4.97 10.28
CA GLY A 84 17.42 -3.64 10.86
C GLY A 84 16.59 -2.64 10.05
N TYR A 85 16.34 -1.47 10.64
CA TYR A 85 15.56 -0.40 10.03
C TYR A 85 16.35 0.91 10.05
N VAL A 86 16.39 1.56 8.88
CA VAL A 86 17.00 2.89 8.78
C VAL A 86 16.02 3.97 9.24
N LYS A 87 16.57 5.13 9.63
CA LYS A 87 15.76 6.31 9.98
C LYS A 87 14.82 6.65 8.82
N ASP A 88 13.56 6.95 9.16
CA ASP A 88 12.50 7.36 8.24
C ASP A 88 12.16 6.36 7.11
N GLN A 89 12.51 5.08 7.25
CA GLN A 89 12.12 4.02 6.32
C GLN A 89 10.58 3.94 6.15
N PHE A 90 9.83 4.07 7.24
CA PHE A 90 8.37 3.96 7.26
C PHE A 90 7.65 5.31 7.15
N LYS A 91 8.39 6.40 6.91
CA LYS A 91 7.81 7.75 6.81
C LYS A 91 6.76 7.80 5.70
N ASP A 92 5.61 8.41 6.02
CA ASP A 92 4.41 8.50 5.18
C ASP A 92 3.75 7.14 4.84
N GLY A 93 4.17 6.08 5.54
CA GLY A 93 3.57 4.76 5.52
C GLY A 93 2.35 4.65 6.43
N TYR A 94 1.91 3.40 6.66
CA TYR A 94 0.75 3.10 7.49
C TYR A 94 1.03 1.93 8.43
N ILE A 95 0.40 1.94 9.59
CA ILE A 95 0.41 0.83 10.55
C ILE A 95 -1.03 0.39 10.88
N THR A 96 -1.20 -0.91 11.04
CA THR A 96 -2.39 -1.53 11.66
C THR A 96 -1.98 -2.21 12.96
N ILE A 97 -2.68 -1.91 14.05
CA ILE A 97 -2.41 -2.43 15.39
C ILE A 97 -3.57 -3.33 15.82
N HIS A 98 -3.27 -4.59 16.14
CA HIS A 98 -4.25 -5.64 16.45
C HIS A 98 -4.61 -5.66 17.95
N THR A 99 -5.10 -4.53 18.47
CA THR A 99 -5.73 -4.41 19.79
C THR A 99 -7.11 -5.09 19.82
N ALA A 100 -7.79 -5.09 20.98
CA ALA A 100 -9.14 -5.67 21.13
C ALA A 100 -10.15 -5.14 20.10
N ILE A 101 -10.03 -3.86 19.75
CA ILE A 101 -10.59 -3.27 18.53
C ILE A 101 -9.40 -2.86 17.68
N VAL A 102 -9.33 -3.37 16.45
CA VAL A 102 -8.18 -3.11 15.56
C VAL A 102 -8.11 -1.62 15.22
N GLN A 103 -6.94 -1.03 15.41
CA GLN A 103 -6.64 0.34 15.00
C GLN A 103 -6.02 0.29 13.61
N THR A 104 -6.81 0.55 12.58
CA THR A 104 -6.41 0.34 11.18
C THR A 104 -5.88 1.62 10.55
N CYS A 105 -4.83 1.46 9.74
CA CYS A 105 -4.30 2.52 8.85
C CYS A 105 -3.93 3.83 9.56
N LEU A 106 -3.33 3.76 10.75
CA LEU A 106 -2.74 4.94 11.39
C LEU A 106 -1.53 5.40 10.56
N LYS A 107 -1.37 6.71 10.37
CA LYS A 107 -0.32 7.23 9.51
C LYS A 107 0.99 7.39 10.27
N ILE A 108 2.10 6.98 9.65
CA ILE A 108 3.44 7.07 10.24
C ILE A 108 4.10 8.36 9.76
N LYS A 109 4.42 9.25 10.71
CA LYS A 109 5.17 10.50 10.48
C LYS A 109 6.64 10.23 10.18
N GLY A 110 7.20 9.17 10.77
CA GLY A 110 8.59 8.75 10.60
C GLY A 110 8.96 7.67 11.62
N ASN A 111 10.20 7.22 11.58
CA ASN A 111 10.73 6.28 12.57
C ASN A 111 12.19 6.61 12.87
N ASP A 112 12.62 6.29 14.08
CA ASP A 112 14.03 6.34 14.45
C ASP A 112 14.83 5.27 13.71
N LYS A 113 16.15 5.46 13.65
CA LYS A 113 17.04 4.34 13.30
C LYS A 113 16.95 3.30 14.41
N ASP A 114 16.92 2.03 14.03
CA ASP A 114 16.88 0.95 15.00
C ASP A 114 18.09 0.92 15.97
N ASP A 115 17.88 0.37 17.17
CA ASP A 115 18.92 0.20 18.21
C ASP A 115 19.54 -1.22 18.22
N GLY A 116 19.27 -2.02 17.18
CA GLY A 116 19.61 -3.44 17.08
C GLY A 116 18.60 -4.39 17.73
N THR A 117 17.58 -3.87 18.45
CA THR A 117 16.50 -4.68 19.05
C THR A 117 15.11 -4.11 18.77
N ASN A 118 14.96 -2.80 18.83
CA ASN A 118 13.70 -2.08 18.70
C ASN A 118 13.81 -0.92 17.71
N VAL A 119 12.65 -0.48 17.23
CA VAL A 119 12.48 0.78 16.50
C VAL A 119 11.29 1.54 17.07
N VAL A 120 11.42 2.86 17.18
CA VAL A 120 10.34 3.77 17.59
C VAL A 120 9.68 4.33 16.33
N LEU A 121 8.37 4.14 16.22
CA LEU A 121 7.53 4.72 15.19
C LEU A 121 6.83 5.96 15.74
N HIS A 122 6.89 7.05 15.00
CA HIS A 122 6.17 8.28 15.31
C HIS A 122 4.91 8.36 14.46
N LEU A 123 3.75 8.43 15.08
CA LEU A 123 2.44 8.48 14.41
C LEU A 123 2.01 9.93 14.17
N GLU A 124 1.27 10.16 13.09
CA GLU A 124 0.68 11.47 12.79
C GLU A 124 -0.55 11.74 13.68
N GLU A 125 -1.37 10.72 13.90
CA GLU A 125 -2.48 10.72 14.86
C GLU A 125 -2.11 9.98 16.16
N PRO A 126 -2.67 10.38 17.31
CA PRO A 126 -2.52 9.63 18.55
C PRO A 126 -3.23 8.28 18.50
N LEU A 127 -2.73 7.32 19.29
CA LEU A 127 -3.36 6.03 19.51
C LEU A 127 -4.78 6.22 20.06
N LEU A 128 -5.73 5.46 19.50
CA LEU A 128 -7.13 5.49 19.92
C LEU A 128 -7.36 4.64 21.17
N LEU A 129 -6.52 3.63 21.39
CA LEU A 129 -6.64 2.66 22.47
C LEU A 129 -5.26 2.31 23.04
N ASP A 130 -5.25 1.89 24.30
CA ASP A 130 -4.09 1.27 24.93
C ASP A 130 -3.62 0.07 24.10
N THR A 131 -2.31 0.03 23.89
CA THR A 131 -1.63 -0.99 23.10
C THR A 131 -0.68 -1.77 24.02
N PRO A 132 -1.15 -2.87 24.64
CA PRO A 132 -0.36 -3.63 25.60
C PRO A 132 0.77 -4.41 24.92
N LEU A 133 1.58 -5.09 25.73
CA LEU A 133 2.60 -6.04 25.24
C LEU A 133 2.11 -7.48 25.31
N PRO A 134 2.51 -8.36 24.36
CA PRO A 134 2.94 -8.06 23.00
C PRO A 134 1.74 -7.92 22.06
N THR A 135 1.49 -6.73 21.51
CA THR A 135 0.44 -6.52 20.51
C THR A 135 1.02 -6.65 19.11
N PHE A 136 0.36 -7.45 18.27
CA PHE A 136 0.74 -7.65 16.88
C PHE A 136 0.47 -6.40 16.03
N VAL A 137 1.42 -6.06 15.16
CA VAL A 137 1.32 -4.92 14.24
C VAL A 137 1.74 -5.29 12.83
N GLU A 138 1.10 -4.62 11.87
CA GLU A 138 1.40 -4.71 10.44
C GLU A 138 1.80 -3.33 9.94
N ILE A 139 3.00 -3.20 9.40
CA ILE A 139 3.58 -1.93 8.96
C ILE A 139 3.82 -2.00 7.46
N HIS A 140 3.43 -0.92 6.78
CA HIS A 140 3.66 -0.73 5.35
C HIS A 140 4.50 0.52 5.15
N GLU A 141 5.56 0.43 4.34
CA GLU A 141 6.27 1.61 3.89
C GLU A 141 5.36 2.51 3.04
N ASN A 142 5.81 3.74 2.81
CA ASN A 142 5.13 4.61 1.86
C ASN A 142 5.15 3.97 0.48
N LYS A 143 3.98 3.48 0.06
CA LYS A 143 3.68 2.96 -1.28
C LYS A 143 3.96 3.91 -2.44
N TYR A 144 4.29 5.17 -2.15
CA TYR A 144 4.73 6.17 -3.11
C TYR A 144 6.26 6.40 -3.14
N ASN A 145 7.06 5.79 -2.25
CA ASN A 145 8.52 5.95 -2.24
C ASN A 145 9.20 5.49 -3.53
N SER A 146 8.61 4.54 -4.26
CA SER A 146 9.08 4.10 -5.57
C SER A 146 8.54 4.93 -6.74
N ILE A 147 7.79 6.01 -6.47
CA ILE A 147 7.32 6.92 -7.53
C ILE A 147 8.41 7.95 -7.80
N VAL A 148 9.16 7.71 -8.86
CA VAL A 148 10.15 8.66 -9.38
C VAL A 148 9.47 9.82 -10.14
N PRO A 149 10.02 11.05 -10.08
CA PRO A 149 9.57 12.15 -10.92
C PRO A 149 9.74 11.77 -12.39
N MET A 150 8.68 11.96 -13.16
CA MET A 150 8.71 11.67 -14.59
C MET A 150 9.38 12.82 -15.35
N ASN A 151 10.30 12.51 -16.27
CA ASN A 151 10.83 13.47 -17.23
C ASN A 151 9.69 14.20 -17.98
N ALA A 152 9.98 15.42 -18.46
CA ALA A 152 9.08 16.53 -18.86
C ALA A 152 7.87 16.28 -19.82
N GLY A 153 7.45 15.04 -20.07
CA GLY A 153 6.38 14.66 -21.00
C GLY A 153 4.99 14.37 -20.40
N GLY A 154 4.77 14.61 -19.10
CA GLY A 154 3.45 14.70 -18.46
C GLY A 154 2.54 13.44 -18.49
N TYR A 155 2.47 12.72 -17.36
CA TYR A 155 1.36 11.83 -17.01
C TYR A 155 0.96 12.03 -15.54
N GLN A 156 -0.31 11.78 -15.22
CA GLN A 156 -0.80 11.77 -13.84
C GLN A 156 -0.51 10.38 -13.25
N SER A 157 0.44 10.30 -12.31
CA SER A 157 0.71 9.06 -11.58
C SER A 157 -0.49 8.74 -10.69
N VAL A 158 -1.22 7.68 -11.03
CA VAL A 158 -2.29 7.14 -10.19
C VAL A 158 -1.94 5.70 -9.88
N VAL A 159 -1.91 5.35 -8.60
CA VAL A 159 -1.75 3.95 -8.18
C VAL A 159 -3.02 3.21 -8.56
N VAL A 160 -2.85 2.17 -9.37
CA VAL A 160 -3.97 1.38 -9.89
C VAL A 160 -3.75 -0.11 -9.64
N VAL A 161 -4.82 -0.86 -9.46
CA VAL A 161 -4.81 -2.33 -9.43
C VAL A 161 -5.07 -2.85 -10.85
N PRO A 162 -4.12 -3.58 -11.48
CA PRO A 162 -4.35 -4.22 -12.77
C PRO A 162 -5.33 -5.38 -12.62
N MET A 163 -6.46 -5.30 -13.33
CA MET A 163 -7.50 -6.34 -13.32
C MET A 163 -7.22 -7.48 -14.31
N VAL A 164 -6.19 -7.33 -15.15
CA VAL A 164 -5.73 -8.32 -16.15
C VAL A 164 -4.21 -8.28 -16.25
N VAL A 165 -3.61 -9.32 -16.84
CA VAL A 165 -2.20 -9.30 -17.21
C VAL A 165 -1.99 -8.26 -18.31
N VAL A 166 -1.06 -7.34 -18.12
CA VAL A 166 -0.76 -6.25 -19.06
C VAL A 166 0.65 -6.40 -19.58
N PRO A 167 0.84 -6.72 -20.87
CA PRO A 167 2.16 -6.69 -21.50
C PRO A 167 2.78 -5.30 -21.43
N ILE A 168 4.11 -5.23 -21.45
CA ILE A 168 4.84 -3.97 -21.55
C ILE A 168 4.35 -3.16 -22.76
N ASN A 169 4.27 -1.84 -22.60
CA ASN A 169 3.78 -0.88 -23.60
C ASN A 169 2.30 -1.01 -24.00
N HIS A 170 1.50 -1.84 -23.33
CA HIS A 170 0.06 -1.88 -23.53
C HIS A 170 -0.67 -0.85 -22.65
N HIS A 171 -1.83 -0.41 -23.14
CA HIS A 171 -2.77 0.43 -22.42
C HIS A 171 -3.87 -0.39 -21.80
N PHE A 172 -4.33 0.01 -20.61
CA PHE A 172 -5.32 -0.75 -19.82
C PHE A 172 -6.12 0.16 -18.89
N TRP A 173 -7.19 -0.37 -18.30
CA TRP A 173 -7.91 0.27 -17.21
C TRP A 173 -7.42 -0.28 -15.87
N GLY A 174 -6.90 0.61 -15.03
CA GLY A 174 -6.50 0.29 -13.67
C GLY A 174 -7.48 0.81 -12.64
N GLN A 175 -7.88 -0.02 -11.67
CA GLN A 175 -8.82 0.38 -10.62
C GLN A 175 -8.11 1.21 -9.54
N THR A 176 -8.70 2.34 -9.18
CA THR A 176 -8.17 3.36 -8.26
C THR A 176 -9.01 3.54 -6.99
N TRP A 177 -10.24 3.04 -7.02
CA TRP A 177 -11.19 3.07 -5.91
C TRP A 177 -12.22 1.96 -6.10
N GLY A 178 -12.84 1.51 -5.01
CA GLY A 178 -13.89 0.49 -5.00
C GLY A 178 -13.45 -0.85 -4.44
N GLU A 179 -14.41 -1.77 -4.35
CA GLU A 179 -14.17 -3.11 -3.82
C GLU A 179 -13.04 -3.82 -4.57
N CYS A 180 -12.01 -4.19 -3.81
CA CYS A 180 -10.97 -5.11 -4.26
C CYS A 180 -11.39 -6.51 -3.80
N LEU A 181 -12.08 -7.25 -4.66
CA LEU A 181 -12.44 -8.64 -4.38
C LEU A 181 -11.17 -9.49 -4.33
N CYS A 182 -10.88 -10.05 -3.16
CA CYS A 182 -9.83 -11.04 -2.97
C CYS A 182 -10.46 -12.42 -2.86
N THR A 183 -9.91 -13.39 -3.59
CA THR A 183 -10.17 -14.81 -3.35
C THR A 183 -8.89 -15.39 -2.78
N ALA A 184 -8.91 -15.80 -1.51
CA ALA A 184 -7.78 -16.52 -0.93
C ALA A 184 -7.59 -17.83 -1.70
N GLY A 185 -6.47 -17.96 -2.41
CA GLY A 185 -6.03 -19.23 -2.95
C GLY A 185 -5.47 -20.08 -1.82
N PHE A 186 -6.00 -21.28 -1.63
CA PHE A 186 -5.35 -22.28 -0.79
C PHE A 186 -4.04 -22.68 -1.48
N GLY A 187 -2.92 -22.23 -0.91
CA GLY A 187 -1.57 -22.74 -1.20
C GLY A 187 -1.19 -23.80 -0.20
#